data_AF-A0A3P6R7V9-F1
#
_entry.id   AF-A0A3P6R7V9-F1
#
_cell.length_a   1.000
_cell.length_b   1.000
_cell.length_c   1.000
_cell.angle_alpha   90.00
_cell.angle_beta   90.00
_cell.angle_gamma   90.00
#
_symmetry.space_group_name_H-M   'P 1'
#
loop_
_entity.id
_entity.type
_entity.pdbx_description
1 polymer ?
#
loop_
_entity_poly.entity_id
_entity_poly.type
_entity_poly.pdbx_seq_one_letter_code
_entity_poly.pdbx_strand_id
1 'polypeptide(L)'
;MVESVYAEADLDNIRMESAQSDVLAEFSLEHILLEGHCFDEVSGSPPRGLQFVLGTPAHPTRFDTIVMANLGYFQLKASPGAWVLQLREGKSKDIYQLSESMEGDVNSSGSMRVLIVSRSFEYYWYVLDSFSGKTIRVRVAKKPGMEQRSLLASDDEEGGGIWSTISNTLVQEKHKVINVFSLASGHLYERFMNIMMLSVMKHTKKPVKFWLLKNYLSPQFKVRLVFG
;
A
#
# COMPACT_ATOMS: atom_id res chain seq x y z
N MET A 1 1.27 3.78 11.62
CA MET A 1 -0.16 3.54 11.35
C MET A 1 -0.74 2.80 12.54
N VAL A 2 -1.73 3.42 13.16
CA VAL A 2 -2.33 2.99 14.41
C VAL A 2 -3.75 2.53 14.13
N GLU A 3 -4.22 1.53 14.86
CA GLU A 3 -5.60 1.09 14.82
C GLU A 3 -6.18 0.88 16.21
N SER A 4 -7.50 1.03 16.37
CA SER A 4 -8.19 0.61 17.58
C SER A 4 -8.32 -0.92 17.59
N VAL A 5 -7.88 -1.53 18.69
CA VAL A 5 -7.94 -2.98 18.95
C VAL A 5 -8.94 -3.35 20.04
N TYR A 6 -9.24 -2.41 20.93
CA TYR A 6 -10.29 -2.56 21.94
C TYR A 6 -10.99 -1.23 22.18
N ALA A 7 -12.31 -1.28 22.31
CA ALA A 7 -13.14 -0.16 22.75
C ALA A 7 -14.50 -0.71 23.19
N GLU A 8 -14.98 -0.30 24.37
CA GLU A 8 -16.33 -0.63 24.84
C GLU A 8 -17.38 0.27 24.18
N ALA A 9 -17.04 1.56 24.05
CA ALA A 9 -17.90 2.57 23.46
C ALA A 9 -17.65 2.75 21.96
N ASP A 10 -18.61 3.40 21.29
CA ASP A 10 -18.43 3.91 19.93
C ASP A 10 -17.48 5.12 19.96
N LEU A 11 -16.24 4.94 19.48
CA LEU A 11 -15.22 5.98 19.49
C LEU A 11 -15.55 7.16 18.55
N ASP A 12 -16.43 6.96 17.58
CA ASP A 12 -16.84 8.03 16.66
C ASP A 12 -17.96 8.90 17.26
N ASN A 13 -18.65 8.43 18.31
CA ASN A 13 -19.84 9.08 18.89
C ASN A 13 -19.82 9.10 20.43
N ILE A 14 -18.69 9.45 21.05
CA ILE A 14 -18.55 9.45 22.52
C ILE A 14 -19.42 10.55 23.15
N ARG A 15 -20.35 10.15 24.02
CA ARG A 15 -21.19 11.05 24.83
C ARG A 15 -20.93 10.82 26.32
N MET A 16 -20.11 11.69 26.92
CA MET A 16 -19.70 11.58 28.33
C MET A 16 -20.89 11.60 29.31
N GLU A 17 -21.95 12.34 29.00
CA GLU A 17 -23.19 12.37 29.79
C GLU A 17 -23.91 11.01 29.87
N SER A 18 -23.67 10.13 28.90
CA SER A 18 -24.26 8.78 28.83
C SER A 18 -23.30 7.68 29.29
N ALA A 19 -22.05 8.04 29.59
CA ALA A 19 -21.04 7.11 30.06
C ALA A 19 -21.29 6.81 31.55
N GLN A 20 -21.49 5.54 31.89
CA GLN A 20 -21.67 5.08 33.27
C GLN A 20 -20.36 5.08 34.07
N SER A 21 -19.23 5.04 33.37
CA SER A 21 -17.87 4.99 33.90
C SER A 21 -16.89 5.60 32.90
N ASP A 22 -15.60 5.58 33.22
CA ASP A 22 -14.54 5.97 32.30
C ASP A 22 -14.61 5.17 31.00
N VAL A 23 -14.35 5.85 29.88
CA VAL A 23 -14.32 5.23 28.55
C VAL A 23 -12.91 4.72 28.27
N LEU A 24 -12.74 3.40 28.27
CA LEU A 24 -11.46 2.76 27.95
C LEU A 24 -11.39 2.38 26.46
N ALA A 25 -10.27 2.70 25.83
CA ALA A 25 -9.95 2.30 24.48
C ALA A 25 -8.46 1.96 24.35
N GLU A 26 -8.14 0.87 23.66
CA GLU A 26 -6.77 0.46 23.37
C GLU A 26 -6.49 0.58 21.87
N PHE A 27 -5.32 1.14 21.58
CA PHE A 27 -4.82 1.31 20.23
C PHE A 27 -3.50 0.57 20.06
N SER A 28 -3.31 -0.03 18.90
CA SER A 28 -2.09 -0.75 18.54
C SER A 28 -1.39 -0.07 17.35
N LEU A 29 -0.07 0.05 17.44
CA LEU A 29 0.77 0.44 16.33
C LEU A 29 1.04 -0.79 15.45
N GLU A 30 0.27 -0.93 14.36
CA GLU A 30 0.37 -2.09 13.46
C GLU A 30 1.55 -1.98 12.49
N HIS A 31 1.80 -0.77 11.97
CA HIS A 31 2.81 -0.54 10.97
C HIS A 31 3.58 0.76 11.18
N ILE A 32 4.85 0.76 10.81
CA ILE A 32 5.70 1.93 10.60
C ILE A 32 5.80 2.17 9.09
N LEU A 33 5.89 3.43 8.68
CA LEU A 33 5.90 3.79 7.27
C LEU A 33 7.33 3.84 6.72
N LEU A 34 7.51 3.21 5.57
CA LEU A 34 8.61 3.48 4.66
C LEU A 34 8.04 4.32 3.52
N GLU A 35 8.44 5.59 3.49
CA GLU A 35 7.97 6.55 2.51
C GLU A 35 9.13 6.96 1.61
N GLY A 36 8.83 7.44 0.42
CA GLY A 36 9.89 7.95 -0.42
C GLY A 36 9.44 8.66 -1.67
N HIS A 37 10.45 9.18 -2.35
CA HIS A 37 10.31 9.89 -3.62
C HIS A 37 11.16 9.19 -4.67
N CYS A 38 10.55 8.84 -5.80
CA CYS A 38 11.21 8.17 -6.90
C CYS A 38 11.30 9.08 -8.12
N PHE A 39 12.49 9.15 -8.73
CA PHE A 39 12.75 9.95 -9.93
C PHE A 39 13.55 9.15 -10.96
N ASP A 40 13.22 9.36 -12.23
CA ASP A 40 14.03 8.91 -13.35
C ASP A 40 15.33 9.73 -13.40
N GLU A 41 16.47 9.06 -13.49
CA GLU A 41 17.80 9.67 -13.43
C GLU A 41 18.10 10.57 -14.62
N VAL A 42 17.54 10.26 -15.79
CA VAL A 42 17.79 11.01 -17.04
C VAL A 42 16.82 12.18 -17.15
N SER A 43 15.52 11.92 -16.98
CA SER A 43 14.52 12.99 -17.15
C SER A 43 14.31 13.84 -15.90
N GLY A 44 14.74 13.36 -14.73
CA GLY A 44 14.44 13.98 -13.42
C GLY A 44 12.97 13.92 -13.03
N SER A 45 12.12 13.32 -13.87
CA SER A 45 10.67 13.28 -13.66
C SER A 45 10.26 12.04 -12.86
N PRO A 46 9.14 12.11 -12.11
CA PRO A 46 8.57 10.94 -11.45
C PRO A 46 8.17 9.85 -12.45
N PRO A 47 8.67 8.60 -12.32
CA PRO A 47 8.24 7.48 -13.15
C PRO A 47 6.85 7.01 -12.73
N ARG A 48 5.81 7.76 -13.13
CA ARG A 48 4.41 7.53 -12.74
C ARG A 48 3.97 6.11 -13.07
N GLY A 49 3.43 5.42 -12.06
CA GLY A 49 2.91 4.06 -12.20
C GLY A 49 3.97 2.97 -12.09
N LEU A 50 5.24 3.32 -11.87
CA LEU A 50 6.28 2.35 -11.52
C LEU A 50 5.88 1.65 -10.22
N GLN A 51 6.04 0.34 -10.19
CA GLN A 51 5.63 -0.49 -9.05
C GLN A 51 6.84 -0.95 -8.25
N PHE A 52 6.76 -0.74 -6.95
CA PHE A 52 7.71 -1.30 -5.98
C PHE A 52 7.05 -2.44 -5.21
N VAL A 53 7.89 -3.38 -4.79
CA VAL A 53 7.55 -4.38 -3.79
C VAL A 53 8.54 -4.32 -2.63
N LEU A 54 8.01 -4.53 -1.44
CA LEU A 54 8.74 -4.58 -0.18
C LEU A 54 8.52 -5.93 0.48
N GLY A 55 9.60 -6.53 0.97
CA GLY A 55 9.51 -7.81 1.64
C GLY A 55 10.71 -8.13 2.50
N THR A 56 10.74 -9.37 2.96
CA THR A 56 11.85 -9.96 3.70
C THR A 56 12.56 -10.98 2.80
N PRO A 57 13.80 -11.42 3.10
CA PRO A 57 14.48 -12.43 2.27
C PRO A 57 13.68 -13.72 2.06
N ALA A 58 12.93 -14.16 3.08
CA ALA A 58 12.05 -15.32 2.99
C ALA A 58 10.78 -15.08 2.15
N HIS A 59 10.32 -13.83 2.05
CA HIS A 59 9.07 -13.43 1.40
C HIS A 59 9.28 -12.06 0.74
N PRO A 60 9.85 -12.00 -0.47
CA PRO A 60 10.33 -10.75 -1.07
C PRO A 60 9.21 -9.81 -1.52
N THR A 61 7.98 -10.31 -1.67
CA THR A 61 6.82 -9.55 -2.18
C THR A 61 5.69 -9.50 -1.16
N ARG A 62 5.91 -8.91 0.02
CA ARG A 62 4.86 -8.80 1.05
C ARG A 62 3.90 -7.64 0.82
N PHE A 63 4.45 -6.49 0.44
CA PHE A 63 3.70 -5.27 0.21
C PHE A 63 4.08 -4.71 -1.15
N ASP A 64 3.12 -4.10 -1.84
CA ASP A 64 3.32 -3.45 -3.12
C ASP A 64 2.72 -2.05 -3.11
N THR A 65 3.31 -1.16 -3.91
CA THR A 65 2.81 0.19 -4.09
C THR A 65 3.19 0.72 -5.47
N ILE A 66 2.61 1.86 -5.85
CA ILE A 66 2.93 2.55 -7.10
C ILE A 66 3.54 3.92 -6.81
N VAL A 67 4.43 4.36 -7.68
CA VAL A 67 4.96 5.71 -7.69
C VAL A 67 3.92 6.67 -8.26
N MET A 68 3.59 7.69 -7.47
CA MET A 68 2.64 8.72 -7.82
C MET A 68 3.26 9.76 -8.77
N ALA A 69 2.42 10.37 -9.61
CA ALA A 69 2.85 11.41 -10.55
C ALA A 69 3.41 12.65 -9.83
N ASN A 70 2.81 12.98 -8.68
CA ASN A 70 3.15 14.16 -7.90
C ASN A 70 4.38 13.83 -7.05
N LEU A 71 5.49 14.51 -7.32
CA LEU A 71 6.75 14.43 -6.56
C LEU A 71 7.32 13.00 -6.41
N GLY A 72 6.88 12.05 -7.24
CA GLY A 72 7.35 10.66 -7.17
C GLY A 72 7.02 9.94 -5.87
N TYR A 73 6.02 10.41 -5.14
CA TYR A 73 5.72 9.87 -3.82
C TYR A 73 5.29 8.40 -3.88
N PHE A 74 5.77 7.60 -2.94
CA PHE A 74 5.28 6.25 -2.66
C PHE A 74 5.34 5.96 -1.16
N GLN A 75 4.50 5.05 -0.70
CA GLN A 75 4.43 4.65 0.70
C GLN A 75 4.18 3.15 0.80
N LEU A 76 4.93 2.52 1.72
CA LEU A 76 4.83 1.10 2.06
C LEU A 76 4.66 0.95 3.57
N LYS A 77 3.85 -0.04 3.96
CA LYS A 77 3.65 -0.41 5.36
C LYS A 77 4.68 -1.47 5.74
N ALA A 78 5.32 -1.31 6.87
CA ALA A 78 6.34 -2.24 7.35
C ALA A 78 6.31 -2.31 8.88
N SER A 79 7.10 -3.20 9.47
CA SER A 79 7.34 -3.29 10.91
C SER A 79 8.82 -3.04 11.19
N PRO A 80 9.25 -2.80 12.44
CA PRO A 80 10.67 -2.71 12.76
C PRO A 80 11.45 -3.92 12.23
N GLY A 81 12.59 -3.70 11.59
CA GLY A 81 13.41 -4.76 11.00
C GLY A 81 14.05 -4.41 9.66
N ALA A 82 14.67 -5.41 9.04
CA ALA A 82 15.33 -5.28 7.74
C ALA A 82 14.40 -5.71 6.60
N TRP A 83 14.31 -4.85 5.59
CA TRP A 83 13.42 -4.98 4.45
C TRP A 83 14.19 -4.86 3.13
N VAL A 84 13.71 -5.58 2.12
CA VAL A 84 14.21 -5.57 0.75
C VAL A 84 13.19 -4.84 -0.12
N LEU A 85 13.61 -3.73 -0.73
CA LEU A 85 12.84 -2.98 -1.72
C LEU A 85 13.36 -3.30 -3.12
N GLN A 86 12.46 -3.64 -4.03
CA GLN A 86 12.81 -3.93 -5.43
C GLN A 86 11.68 -3.52 -6.37
N LEU A 87 11.98 -3.44 -7.66
CA LEU A 87 10.97 -3.25 -8.70
C LEU A 87 10.07 -4.50 -8.78
N ARG A 88 8.77 -4.29 -8.95
CA ARG A 88 7.83 -5.39 -9.20
C ARG A 88 8.13 -6.04 -10.55
N GLU A 89 8.09 -7.37 -10.59
CA GLU A 89 8.17 -8.14 -11.84
C GLU A 89 7.13 -7.69 -12.87
N GLY A 90 7.50 -7.72 -14.15
CA GLY A 90 6.73 -7.19 -15.27
C GLY A 90 7.21 -5.80 -15.71
N LYS A 91 6.31 -5.00 -16.30
CA LYS A 91 6.65 -3.72 -16.99
C LYS A 91 7.59 -2.80 -16.20
N SER A 92 7.45 -2.74 -14.87
CA SER A 92 8.32 -1.91 -14.02
C SER A 92 9.77 -2.36 -14.08
N LYS A 93 10.03 -3.66 -13.89
CA LYS A 93 11.37 -4.23 -13.97
C LYS A 93 11.86 -4.42 -15.41
N ASP A 94 10.97 -4.55 -16.38
CA ASP A 94 11.35 -4.69 -17.80
C ASP A 94 11.88 -3.38 -18.38
N ILE A 95 11.28 -2.25 -18.00
CA ILE A 95 11.63 -0.92 -18.53
C ILE A 95 12.70 -0.24 -17.68
N TYR A 96 12.64 -0.40 -16.36
CA TYR A 96 13.51 0.32 -15.42
C TYR A 96 14.48 -0.60 -14.67
N GLN A 97 15.57 -0.01 -14.20
CA GLN A 97 16.48 -0.56 -13.22
C GLN A 97 16.73 0.46 -12.11
N LEU A 98 17.06 -0.03 -10.91
CA LEU A 98 17.47 0.84 -9.81
C LEU A 98 18.85 1.43 -10.14
N SER A 99 19.15 2.65 -9.71
CA SER A 99 20.45 3.28 -9.98
C SER A 99 21.27 3.59 -8.72
N GLU A 100 22.59 3.68 -8.86
CA GLU A 100 23.51 3.81 -7.73
C GLU A 100 23.41 5.17 -7.03
N SER A 101 22.88 6.19 -7.72
CA SER A 101 22.83 7.56 -7.25
C SER A 101 21.77 7.75 -6.16
N MET A 102 22.15 7.42 -4.93
CA MET A 102 21.43 7.84 -3.74
C MET A 102 22.09 9.11 -3.18
N GLU A 103 21.53 10.26 -3.55
CA GLU A 103 21.69 11.46 -2.72
C GLU A 103 20.90 11.20 -1.43
N GLY A 104 21.61 10.77 -0.40
CA GLY A 104 21.07 10.75 0.95
C GLY A 104 20.65 12.15 1.35
N ASP A 105 19.48 12.27 1.99
CA ASP A 105 19.10 13.51 2.63
C ASP A 105 20.19 13.93 3.61
N VAL A 106 20.72 15.13 3.36
CA VAL A 106 21.85 15.79 4.02
C VAL A 106 21.57 16.12 5.50
N ASN A 107 20.38 15.81 6.04
CA ASN A 107 19.92 16.34 7.32
C ASN A 107 19.54 15.31 8.42
N SER A 108 19.94 14.04 8.31
CA SER A 108 19.87 13.12 9.46
C SER A 108 21.23 12.51 9.77
N SER A 109 21.83 12.97 10.88
CA SER A 109 23.06 12.46 11.50
C SER A 109 22.91 11.02 12.06
N GLY A 110 22.10 10.19 11.41
CA GLY A 110 21.71 8.87 11.91
C GLY A 110 21.34 7.94 10.76
N SER A 111 22.33 7.17 10.31
CA SER A 111 22.16 5.89 9.60
C SER A 111 21.45 5.89 8.24
N MET A 112 22.05 6.54 7.24
CA MET A 112 21.99 6.01 5.88
C MET A 112 22.86 4.73 5.81
N ARG A 113 22.25 3.57 6.05
CA ARG A 113 22.81 2.28 5.65
C ARG A 113 21.86 1.62 4.66
N VAL A 114 21.97 1.99 3.38
CA VAL A 114 21.77 0.98 2.34
C VAL A 114 22.93 0.03 2.53
N LEU A 115 22.68 -1.09 3.21
CA LEU A 115 23.77 -1.99 3.60
C LEU A 115 24.46 -2.60 2.38
N ILE A 116 23.70 -2.87 1.31
CA ILE A 116 24.19 -3.51 0.09
C ILE A 116 23.25 -3.11 -1.05
N VAL A 117 23.78 -2.41 -2.06
CA VAL A 117 23.21 -2.49 -3.41
C VAL A 117 23.77 -3.78 -4.00
N SER A 118 22.91 -4.68 -4.49
CA SER A 118 23.42 -5.85 -5.21
C SER A 118 24.35 -5.39 -6.34
N ARG A 119 25.43 -6.12 -6.65
CA ARG A 119 26.27 -5.83 -7.82
C ARG A 119 25.47 -5.77 -9.14
N SER A 120 24.27 -6.34 -9.15
CA SER A 120 23.30 -6.32 -10.25
C SER A 120 22.27 -5.18 -10.20
N PHE A 121 22.30 -4.29 -9.19
CA PHE A 121 21.31 -3.20 -8.99
C PHE A 121 19.85 -3.67 -8.92
N GLU A 122 19.61 -4.88 -8.40
CA GLU A 122 18.27 -5.47 -8.41
C GLU A 122 17.40 -5.08 -7.22
N TYR A 123 18.00 -4.76 -6.07
CA TYR A 123 17.28 -4.44 -4.84
C TYR A 123 18.09 -3.52 -3.91
N TYR A 124 17.38 -2.86 -2.99
CA TYR A 124 17.93 -2.12 -1.86
C TYR A 124 17.53 -2.74 -0.51
N TRP A 125 18.43 -2.66 0.45
CA TRP A 125 18.15 -3.00 1.85
C TRP A 125 17.88 -1.76 2.69
N TYR A 126 16.77 -1.77 3.41
CA TYR A 126 16.41 -0.73 4.38
C TYR A 126 16.17 -1.36 5.75
N VAL A 127 16.84 -0.82 6.76
CA VAL A 127 16.53 -1.10 8.17
C VAL A 127 15.59 -0.01 8.68
N LEU A 128 14.49 -0.44 9.31
CA LEU A 128 13.57 0.39 10.07
C LEU A 128 13.81 0.15 11.56
N ASP A 129 14.43 1.13 12.20
CA ASP A 129 14.84 1.13 13.61
C ASP A 129 14.27 2.31 14.42
N SER A 130 13.45 3.17 13.78
CA SER A 130 12.79 4.31 14.41
C SER A 130 11.26 4.26 14.28
N PHE A 131 10.55 4.75 15.29
CA PHE A 131 9.10 4.93 15.28
C PHE A 131 8.62 6.07 14.36
N SER A 132 9.50 7.01 13.99
CA SER A 132 9.17 8.08 13.03
C SER A 132 8.99 7.56 11.60
N GLY A 133 9.28 6.29 11.33
CA GLY A 133 9.41 5.77 9.98
C GLY A 133 10.70 6.21 9.31
N LYS A 134 10.77 5.98 8.00
CA LYS A 134 11.94 6.31 7.18
C LYS A 134 11.49 6.87 5.85
N THR A 135 12.07 8.01 5.48
CA THR A 135 11.89 8.63 4.16
C THR A 135 13.12 8.37 3.31
N ILE A 136 12.91 7.93 2.07
CA ILE A 136 13.99 7.57 1.14
C ILE A 136 13.83 8.28 -0.21
N ARG A 137 14.94 8.54 -0.88
CA ARG A 137 14.95 9.01 -2.27
C ARG A 137 15.51 7.90 -3.15
N VAL A 138 14.74 7.47 -4.13
CA VAL A 138 15.10 6.36 -5.03
C VAL A 138 15.28 6.90 -6.43
N ARG A 139 16.40 6.59 -7.06
CA ARG A 139 16.62 6.89 -8.47
C ARG A 139 16.50 5.61 -9.29
N VAL A 140 15.88 5.74 -10.46
CA VAL A 140 15.74 4.66 -11.43
C VAL A 140 16.18 5.15 -12.79
N ALA A 141 16.73 4.26 -13.60
CA ALA A 141 17.08 4.55 -14.98
C ALA A 141 16.34 3.59 -15.91
N LYS A 142 15.95 4.06 -17.09
CA LYS A 142 15.46 3.16 -18.13
C LYS A 142 16.59 2.27 -18.62
N LYS A 143 16.27 1.00 -18.88
CA LYS A 143 17.21 0.05 -19.49
C LYS A 143 17.50 0.44 -20.96
N PRO A 144 18.67 0.07 -21.49
CA PRO A 144 19.02 0.35 -22.88
C PRO A 144 17.96 -0.16 -23.87
N GLY A 145 17.53 0.69 -24.80
CA GLY A 145 16.50 0.36 -25.80
C GLY A 145 15.05 0.50 -25.31
N MET A 146 14.84 0.89 -24.06
CA MET A 146 13.51 1.16 -23.49
C MET A 146 13.25 2.66 -23.29
N GLU A 147 14.11 3.56 -23.80
CA GLU A 147 14.08 5.00 -23.51
C GLU A 147 12.76 5.65 -23.92
N GLN A 148 12.16 5.19 -25.02
CA GLN A 148 10.91 5.71 -25.56
C GLN A 148 9.67 5.00 -25.01
N ARG A 149 9.82 3.88 -24.28
CA ARG A 149 8.67 3.19 -23.68
C ARG A 149 8.14 3.97 -22.50
N SER A 150 6.82 4.11 -22.46
CA SER A 150 6.09 4.62 -21.31
C SER A 150 5.55 3.43 -20.51
N LEU A 151 5.66 3.50 -19.18
CA LEU A 151 4.97 2.54 -18.30
C LEU A 151 3.46 2.53 -18.60
N LEU A 152 2.92 3.70 -18.94
CA LEU A 152 1.49 3.92 -19.14
C LEU A 152 0.99 3.76 -20.57
N ALA A 153 1.87 3.61 -21.55
CA ALA A 153 1.44 3.26 -22.89
C ALA A 153 1.01 1.79 -22.94
N SER A 154 -0.23 1.55 -23.38
CA SER A 154 -0.63 0.29 -24.00
C SER A 154 0.07 0.18 -25.35
N ASP A 155 0.40 -1.05 -25.78
CA ASP A 155 0.82 -1.32 -27.16
C ASP A 155 -0.34 -1.14 -28.18
N ASP A 156 -1.51 -0.70 -27.70
CA ASP A 156 -2.66 -0.31 -28.50
C ASP A 156 -2.93 1.19 -28.30
N GLU A 157 -2.81 1.95 -29.38
CA GLU A 157 -3.34 3.31 -29.49
C GLU A 157 -4.87 3.27 -29.35
N GLU A 158 -5.38 3.34 -28.12
CA GLU A 158 -6.68 3.92 -27.77
C GLU A 158 -6.88 3.92 -26.24
N GLY A 159 -6.64 5.08 -25.61
CA GLY A 159 -7.42 5.53 -24.44
C GLY A 159 -7.42 4.72 -23.14
N GLY A 160 -6.49 3.80 -22.89
CA GLY A 160 -6.48 2.98 -21.67
C GLY A 160 -5.10 2.84 -21.04
N GLY A 161 -4.67 3.81 -20.22
CA GLY A 161 -3.41 3.72 -19.45
C GLY A 161 -3.39 2.55 -18.46
N ILE A 162 -2.22 2.20 -17.89
CA ILE A 162 -1.90 1.07 -16.96
C ILE A 162 -3.07 0.48 -16.15
N TRP A 163 -3.97 1.31 -15.65
CA TRP A 163 -5.21 0.88 -15.02
C TRP A 163 -6.00 -0.13 -15.85
N SER A 164 -5.97 -0.05 -17.18
CA SER A 164 -6.61 -0.96 -18.13
C SER A 164 -5.90 -2.32 -18.24
N THR A 165 -4.56 -2.35 -18.12
CA THR A 165 -3.77 -3.57 -18.23
C THR A 165 -3.70 -4.29 -16.88
N ILE A 166 -3.58 -3.54 -15.78
CA ILE A 166 -3.74 -4.07 -14.43
C ILE A 166 -5.19 -4.50 -14.23
N SER A 167 -6.18 -3.73 -14.69
CA SER A 167 -7.56 -4.21 -14.68
C SER A 167 -7.64 -5.46 -15.54
N ASN A 168 -7.31 -5.45 -16.83
CA ASN A 168 -7.50 -6.62 -17.70
C ASN A 168 -6.77 -7.88 -17.24
N THR A 169 -5.55 -7.82 -16.69
CA THR A 169 -4.88 -9.01 -16.12
C THR A 169 -5.49 -9.45 -14.78
N LEU A 170 -5.94 -8.50 -13.96
CA LEU A 170 -6.65 -8.77 -12.70
C LEU A 170 -8.13 -9.11 -12.93
N VAL A 171 -8.67 -8.88 -14.13
CA VAL A 171 -10.09 -8.97 -14.54
C VAL A 171 -10.32 -10.20 -15.42
N GLN A 172 -9.39 -10.58 -16.31
CA GLN A 172 -9.51 -11.76 -17.17
C GLN A 172 -9.55 -13.07 -16.37
N GLU A 173 -8.93 -13.16 -15.20
CA GLU A 173 -9.11 -14.30 -14.29
C GLU A 173 -10.25 -14.11 -13.26
N LYS A 174 -10.73 -12.88 -13.02
CA LYS A 174 -11.66 -12.55 -11.92
C LYS A 174 -13.11 -12.23 -12.32
N HIS A 175 -13.52 -12.42 -13.58
CA HIS A 175 -14.93 -12.26 -13.97
C HIS A 175 -15.92 -13.25 -13.33
N LYS A 176 -15.48 -14.07 -12.36
CA LYS A 176 -16.36 -14.91 -11.52
C LYS A 176 -16.72 -14.27 -10.18
N VAL A 177 -15.95 -13.30 -9.66
CA VAL A 177 -16.12 -12.76 -8.30
C VAL A 177 -16.57 -11.29 -8.33
N ILE A 178 -17.63 -10.96 -7.59
CA ILE A 178 -18.08 -9.57 -7.38
C ILE A 178 -17.21 -8.95 -6.29
N ASN A 179 -16.57 -7.81 -6.57
CA ASN A 179 -15.78 -7.08 -5.57
C ASN A 179 -16.57 -5.85 -5.12
N VAL A 180 -16.89 -5.74 -3.84
CA VAL A 180 -17.60 -4.61 -3.25
C VAL A 180 -16.68 -3.88 -2.29
N PHE A 181 -16.49 -2.58 -2.47
CA PHE A 181 -15.72 -1.73 -1.57
C PHE A 181 -16.67 -0.89 -0.71
N SER A 182 -16.41 -0.78 0.59
CA SER A 182 -17.22 0.05 1.49
C SER A 182 -16.41 0.57 2.67
N LEU A 183 -16.97 1.57 3.34
CA LEU A 183 -16.46 2.14 4.58
C LEU A 183 -17.64 2.43 5.49
N ALA A 184 -17.43 2.27 6.79
CA ALA A 184 -18.37 2.64 7.83
C ALA A 184 -17.57 3.28 8.98
N SER A 185 -18.19 4.22 9.67
CA SER A 185 -17.67 4.89 10.85
C SER A 185 -18.86 5.09 11.79
N GLY A 186 -18.71 4.62 13.03
CA GLY A 186 -19.76 4.55 14.03
C GLY A 186 -20.63 3.28 13.94
N HIS A 187 -21.12 2.84 15.10
CA HIS A 187 -21.84 1.58 15.26
C HIS A 187 -23.14 1.49 14.44
N LEU A 188 -23.82 2.62 14.22
CA LEU A 188 -25.04 2.65 13.41
C LEU A 188 -24.76 2.33 11.94
N TYR A 189 -23.72 2.93 11.37
CA TYR A 189 -23.34 2.71 9.98
C TYR A 189 -22.77 1.32 9.76
N GLU A 190 -22.04 0.78 10.74
CA GLU A 190 -21.59 -0.62 10.73
C GLU A 190 -22.77 -1.60 10.70
N ARG A 191 -23.84 -1.32 11.45
CA ARG A 191 -25.07 -2.12 11.40
C ARG A 191 -25.72 -2.07 10.01
N PHE A 192 -25.79 -0.89 9.38
CA PHE A 192 -26.30 -0.78 8.01
C PHE A 192 -25.41 -1.49 7.00
N MET A 193 -24.10 -1.46 7.18
CA MET A 193 -23.16 -2.18 6.33
C MET A 193 -23.36 -3.70 6.42
N ASN A 194 -23.63 -4.25 7.61
CA ASN A 194 -24.02 -5.67 7.74
C ASN A 194 -25.30 -6.00 6.97
N ILE A 195 -26.32 -5.15 7.03
CA ILE A 195 -27.58 -5.36 6.29
C ILE A 195 -27.30 -5.32 4.78
N MET A 196 -26.47 -4.38 4.32
CA MET A 196 -26.04 -4.30 2.92
C MET A 196 -25.31 -5.57 2.48
N MET A 197 -24.33 -6.03 3.26
CA MET A 197 -23.59 -7.26 2.97
C MET A 197 -24.51 -8.49 2.90
N LEU A 198 -25.41 -8.65 3.88
CA LEU A 198 -26.40 -9.72 3.90
C LEU A 198 -27.36 -9.64 2.71
N SER A 199 -27.80 -8.44 2.33
CA SER A 199 -28.66 -8.22 1.17
C SER A 199 -27.97 -8.66 -0.13
N VAL A 200 -26.71 -8.24 -0.34
CA VAL A 200 -25.92 -8.65 -1.51
C VAL A 200 -25.79 -10.17 -1.55
N MET A 201 -25.40 -10.80 -0.44
CA MET A 201 -25.21 -12.25 -0.35
C MET A 201 -26.50 -13.05 -0.61
N LYS A 202 -27.66 -12.53 -0.23
CA LYS A 202 -28.96 -13.18 -0.49
C LYS A 202 -29.41 -13.10 -1.96
N HIS A 203 -28.98 -12.08 -2.69
CA HIS A 203 -29.46 -11.80 -4.05
C HIS A 203 -28.46 -12.14 -5.15
N THR A 204 -27.33 -12.78 -4.82
CA THR A 204 -26.35 -13.23 -5.82
C THR A 204 -25.90 -14.66 -5.58
N LYS A 205 -25.77 -15.42 -6.68
CA LYS A 205 -25.16 -16.76 -6.67
C LYS A 205 -23.66 -16.72 -6.96
N LYS A 206 -23.13 -15.56 -7.37
CA LYS A 206 -21.71 -15.40 -7.67
C LYS A 206 -20.93 -15.18 -6.37
N PRO A 207 -19.70 -15.69 -6.24
CA PRO A 207 -18.84 -15.38 -5.11
C PRO A 207 -18.63 -13.86 -4.99
N VAL A 208 -18.67 -13.35 -3.75
CA VAL A 208 -18.51 -11.92 -3.45
C VAL A 208 -17.33 -11.74 -2.51
N LYS A 209 -16.52 -10.69 -2.75
CA LYS A 209 -15.44 -10.25 -1.86
C LYS A 209 -15.69 -8.82 -1.43
N PHE A 210 -15.80 -8.60 -0.13
CA PHE A 210 -15.92 -7.27 0.46
C PHE A 210 -14.53 -6.72 0.83
N TRP A 211 -14.27 -5.48 0.46
CA TRP A 211 -13.06 -4.73 0.78
C TRP A 211 -13.44 -3.54 1.65
N LEU A 212 -12.94 -3.52 2.89
CA LEU A 212 -13.33 -2.51 3.89
C LEU A 212 -12.11 -1.71 4.38
N LEU A 213 -12.32 -0.43 4.68
CA LEU A 213 -11.27 0.40 5.27
C LEU A 213 -11.15 0.14 6.78
N LYS A 214 -10.20 -0.71 7.15
CA LYS A 214 -9.94 -1.20 8.52
C LYS A 214 -9.90 -0.10 9.59
N ASN A 215 -9.32 1.07 9.30
CA ASN A 215 -9.08 2.13 10.29
C ASN A 215 -10.35 2.82 10.80
N TYR A 216 -11.45 2.77 10.03
CA TYR A 216 -12.72 3.40 10.41
C TYR A 216 -13.68 2.45 11.12
N LEU A 217 -13.32 1.17 11.19
CA LEU A 217 -14.17 0.15 11.79
C LEU A 217 -13.85 0.02 13.28
N SER A 218 -14.90 -0.13 14.08
CA SER A 218 -14.84 -0.46 15.50
C SER A 218 -14.21 -1.84 15.72
N PRO A 219 -13.51 -2.04 16.84
CA PRO A 219 -13.00 -3.37 17.22
C PRO A 219 -14.09 -4.44 17.25
N GLN A 220 -15.28 -4.09 17.77
CA GLN A 220 -16.43 -4.99 17.88
C GLN A 220 -16.93 -5.45 16.51
N PHE A 221 -16.88 -4.57 15.50
CA PHE A 221 -17.24 -4.94 14.14
C PHE A 221 -16.18 -5.81 13.48
N LYS A 222 -14.89 -5.48 13.64
CA LYS A 222 -13.77 -6.30 13.12
C LYS A 222 -13.85 -7.74 13.62
N VAL A 223 -14.10 -7.96 14.91
CA VAL A 223 -14.24 -9.32 15.47
C VAL A 223 -15.42 -10.06 14.84
N ARG A 224 -16.58 -9.42 14.69
CA ARG A 224 -17.77 -10.04 14.08
C ARG A 224 -17.56 -10.46 12.62
N LEU A 225 -16.76 -9.74 11.85
CA LEU A 225 -16.45 -10.09 10.47
C LEU A 225 -15.62 -11.38 10.32
N VAL A 226 -14.80 -11.74 11.32
CA VAL A 226 -13.91 -12.91 11.26
C VAL A 226 -14.65 -14.22 11.55
N PHE A 227 -15.78 -14.14 12.26
CA PHE A 227 -16.59 -15.30 12.67
C PHE A 227 -17.84 -15.52 11.78
N GLY A 228 -17.86 -14.97 10.57
CA GLY A 228 -18.97 -15.08 9.60
C GLY A 228 -18.66 -15.93 8.38
#